data_AF-A0A1V4RM40-F1
#
_entry.id   AF-A0A1V4RM40-F1
#
_cell.length_a   1.000
_cell.length_b   1.000
_cell.length_c   1.000
_cell.angle_alpha   90.00
_cell.angle_beta   90.00
_cell.angle_gamma   90.00
#
_symmetry.space_group_name_H-M   'P 1'
#
loop_
_entity.id
_entity.type
_entity.pdbx_description
1 polymer ?
#
loop_
_entity_poly.entity_id
_entity_poly.type
_entity_poly.pdbx_seq_one_letter_code
_entity_poly.pdbx_strand_id
1 'polypeptide(L)'
;MKKIFVASWVLLLLLCHGYYPGHAMAGDRYYLLNQGNIARDMGDLPGAAAFYEEYIKTHPLSSDNAPSRRFRKRSQYHLRNLLIAYDNFFDVLRDMGQQTEIRYWLDKLKSLYKSRRFGAKNAYRMSRILQENGSLEDVIPLLEDIIASQRMQYIPYNNKAVLRAVSRLMDIHDKRGDSTGKAQL
;
A
#
# COMPACT_ATOMS: atom_id res chain seq x y z
N MET A 1 -31.27 -56.89 -36.81
CA MET A 1 -29.91 -56.35 -36.56
C MET A 1 -29.83 -54.91 -37.06
N LYS A 2 -29.94 -53.93 -36.16
CA LYS A 2 -29.52 -52.53 -36.36
C LYS A 2 -29.10 -52.00 -34.98
N LYS A 3 -27.79 -51.87 -34.76
CA LYS A 3 -27.23 -51.21 -33.57
C LYS A 3 -27.27 -49.70 -33.84
N ILE A 4 -28.11 -48.96 -33.11
CA ILE A 4 -28.09 -47.50 -33.13
C ILE A 4 -27.06 -47.07 -32.09
N PHE A 5 -25.95 -46.51 -32.56
CA PHE A 5 -24.94 -45.84 -31.75
C PHE A 5 -25.55 -44.56 -31.19
N VAL A 6 -25.99 -44.56 -29.93
CA VAL A 6 -26.31 -43.32 -29.20
C VAL A 6 -25.00 -42.78 -28.64
N ALA A 7 -24.23 -42.14 -29.51
CA ALA A 7 -23.03 -41.41 -29.14
C ALA A 7 -23.44 -40.16 -28.34
N SER A 8 -23.26 -40.25 -27.02
CA SER A 8 -22.79 -39.19 -26.12
C SER A 8 -23.20 -37.74 -26.46
N TRP A 9 -24.43 -37.37 -26.12
CA TRP A 9 -24.81 -35.96 -25.93
C TRP A 9 -24.27 -35.37 -24.61
N VAL A 10 -23.64 -36.21 -23.76
CA VAL A 10 -23.02 -35.78 -22.50
C VAL A 10 -21.65 -35.11 -22.74
N LEU A 11 -21.00 -35.37 -23.87
CA LEU A 11 -19.72 -34.72 -24.20
C LEU A 11 -19.86 -33.31 -24.80
N LEU A 12 -21.06 -32.90 -25.22
CA LEU A 12 -21.27 -31.57 -25.81
C LEU A 12 -21.63 -30.48 -24.79
N LEU A 13 -21.96 -30.86 -23.54
CA LEU A 13 -22.22 -29.92 -22.44
C LEU A 13 -20.97 -29.53 -21.63
N LEU A 14 -19.81 -30.10 -21.96
CA LEU A 14 -18.50 -29.74 -21.37
C LEU A 14 -17.71 -28.70 -22.19
N LEU A 15 -18.30 -28.16 -23.27
CA LEU A 15 -17.66 -27.14 -24.13
C LEU A 15 -18.34 -25.76 -24.09
N CYS A 16 -19.23 -25.52 -23.12
CA CYS A 16 -19.86 -24.21 -22.93
C CYS A 16 -19.94 -23.76 -21.46
N HIS A 17 -19.00 -24.16 -20.61
CA HIS A 17 -18.60 -23.25 -19.52
C HIS A 17 -17.54 -22.32 -20.08
N GLY A 18 -18.05 -21.34 -20.82
CA GLY A 18 -17.30 -20.18 -21.22
C GLY A 18 -16.50 -19.70 -20.03
N TYR A 19 -15.18 -19.83 -20.18
CA TYR A 19 -14.23 -18.98 -19.50
C TYR A 19 -14.77 -17.57 -19.66
N TYR A 20 -15.38 -17.03 -18.61
CA TYR A 20 -15.73 -15.63 -18.52
C TYR A 20 -14.45 -14.92 -18.07
N PRO A 21 -13.62 -14.31 -18.94
CA PRO A 21 -12.73 -13.26 -18.49
C PRO A 21 -13.57 -12.00 -18.32
N GLY A 22 -14.61 -12.07 -17.47
CA GLY A 22 -15.50 -10.97 -17.13
C GLY A 22 -15.08 -10.28 -15.83
N HIS A 23 -14.00 -10.73 -15.19
CA HIS A 23 -13.35 -10.00 -14.12
C HIS A 23 -12.08 -9.42 -14.67
N ALA A 24 -12.15 -8.12 -15.00
CA ALA A 24 -10.98 -7.29 -15.09
C ALA A 24 -10.19 -7.46 -13.78
N MET A 25 -9.22 -8.38 -13.77
CA MET A 25 -8.22 -8.48 -12.73
C MET A 25 -7.73 -7.07 -12.51
N ALA A 26 -7.93 -6.55 -11.30
CA ALA A 26 -7.32 -5.29 -10.92
C ALA A 26 -5.83 -5.45 -11.25
N GLY A 27 -5.31 -4.65 -12.19
CA GLY A 27 -3.98 -4.88 -12.74
C GLY A 27 -2.86 -4.76 -11.69
N ASP A 28 -3.22 -4.43 -10.45
CA ASP A 28 -2.37 -4.31 -9.29
C ASP A 28 -2.29 -5.62 -8.49
N ARG A 29 -2.96 -6.69 -8.93
CA ARG A 29 -3.00 -8.00 -8.26
C ARG A 29 -3.52 -7.91 -6.82
N TYR A 30 -4.54 -7.08 -6.59
CA TYR A 30 -5.16 -6.87 -5.27
C TYR A 30 -5.54 -8.15 -4.50
N TYR A 31 -5.75 -9.28 -5.17
CA TYR A 31 -5.98 -10.56 -4.51
C TYR A 31 -4.82 -10.98 -3.59
N LEU A 32 -3.56 -10.65 -3.90
CA LEU A 32 -2.40 -10.96 -3.06
C LEU A 32 -2.48 -10.24 -1.71
N LEU A 33 -2.89 -8.95 -1.72
CA LEU A 33 -3.12 -8.21 -0.48
C LEU A 33 -4.21 -8.88 0.38
N ASN A 34 -5.26 -9.39 -0.23
CA ASN A 34 -6.30 -10.12 0.50
C ASN A 34 -5.80 -11.45 1.06
N GLN A 35 -5.01 -12.22 0.30
CA GLN A 35 -4.40 -13.47 0.78
C GLN A 35 -3.46 -13.22 1.96
N GLY A 36 -2.68 -12.13 1.92
CA GLY A 36 -1.84 -11.73 3.05
C GLY A 36 -2.64 -11.41 4.31
N ASN A 37 -3.79 -10.73 4.17
CA ASN A 37 -4.68 -10.46 5.31
C ASN A 37 -5.24 -11.77 5.89
N ILE A 38 -5.73 -12.66 5.03
CA ILE A 38 -6.27 -13.97 5.44
C ILE A 38 -5.21 -14.80 6.16
N ALA A 39 -3.98 -14.88 5.62
CA ALA A 39 -2.88 -15.61 6.25
C ALA A 39 -2.52 -15.01 7.62
N ARG A 40 -2.48 -13.68 7.74
CA ARG A 40 -2.23 -12.99 9.02
C ARG A 40 -3.32 -13.33 10.04
N ASP A 41 -4.59 -13.29 9.65
CA ASP A 41 -5.73 -13.60 10.52
C ASP A 41 -5.71 -15.06 11.00
N MET A 42 -5.11 -15.97 10.21
CA MET A 42 -4.87 -17.37 10.58
C MET A 42 -3.61 -17.57 11.45
N GLY A 43 -2.83 -16.52 11.68
CA GLY A 43 -1.55 -16.59 12.40
C GLY A 43 -0.36 -17.06 11.56
N ASP A 44 -0.53 -17.25 10.25
CA ASP A 44 0.56 -17.56 9.33
C ASP A 44 1.30 -16.27 8.92
N LEU A 45 2.17 -15.79 9.83
CA LEU A 45 2.97 -14.59 9.62
C LEU A 45 3.94 -14.72 8.42
N PRO A 46 4.68 -15.83 8.24
CA PRO A 46 5.55 -15.99 7.06
C PRO A 46 4.76 -15.99 5.74
N GLY A 47 3.61 -16.68 5.67
CA GLY A 47 2.76 -16.67 4.49
C GLY A 47 2.17 -15.28 4.21
N ALA A 48 1.73 -14.57 5.25
CA ALA A 48 1.26 -13.20 5.12
C ALA A 48 2.34 -12.27 4.56
N ALA A 49 3.55 -12.35 5.09
CA ALA A 49 4.71 -11.59 4.63
C ALA A 49 5.00 -11.86 3.14
N ALA A 50 5.02 -13.12 2.72
CA ALA A 50 5.25 -13.50 1.32
C ALA A 50 4.21 -12.89 0.37
N PHE A 51 2.93 -12.93 0.74
CA PHE A 51 1.87 -12.34 -0.09
C PHE A 51 1.97 -10.82 -0.20
N TYR A 52 2.24 -10.12 0.91
CA TYR A 52 2.42 -8.66 0.86
C TYR A 52 3.66 -8.27 0.07
N GLU A 53 4.78 -8.98 0.25
CA GLU A 53 6.01 -8.75 -0.49
C GLU A 53 5.80 -8.93 -2.00
N GLU A 54 5.14 -10.02 -2.41
CA GLU A 54 4.85 -10.26 -3.82
C GLU A 54 3.94 -9.17 -4.39
N TYR A 55 2.90 -8.77 -3.65
CA TYR A 55 2.04 -7.65 -4.04
C TYR A 55 2.87 -6.38 -4.25
N ILE A 56 3.74 -6.02 -3.29
CA ILE A 56 4.59 -4.84 -3.38
C ILE A 56 5.52 -4.93 -4.59
N LYS A 57 6.23 -6.05 -4.79
CA LYS A 57 7.19 -6.24 -5.91
C LYS A 57 6.52 -6.14 -7.27
N THR A 58 5.33 -6.71 -7.41
CA THR A 58 4.63 -6.81 -8.68
C THR A 58 3.66 -5.67 -8.93
N HIS A 59 3.49 -4.77 -7.96
CA HIS A 59 2.59 -3.63 -8.07
C HIS A 59 3.05 -2.69 -9.22
N PRO A 60 2.15 -2.24 -10.12
CA PRO A 60 2.52 -1.40 -11.27
C PRO A 60 3.11 -0.03 -10.94
N LEU A 61 3.06 0.37 -9.67
CA LEU A 61 3.69 1.61 -9.19
C LEU A 61 5.04 1.36 -8.50
N SER A 62 5.46 0.11 -8.33
CA SER A 62 6.76 -0.22 -7.73
C SER A 62 7.91 -0.24 -8.73
N SER A 63 7.60 -0.33 -10.04
CA SER A 63 8.60 -0.20 -11.11
C SER A 63 8.67 1.23 -11.65
N ASP A 64 9.83 1.64 -12.13
CA ASP A 64 10.01 2.93 -12.82
C ASP A 64 9.27 3.03 -14.15
N ASN A 65 8.78 1.89 -14.67
CA ASN A 65 7.98 1.84 -15.88
C ASN A 65 6.71 2.69 -15.74
N ALA A 66 6.40 3.42 -16.80
CA ALA A 66 5.19 4.23 -16.86
C ALA A 66 3.96 3.31 -16.73
N PRO A 67 3.10 3.52 -15.73
CA PRO A 67 1.94 2.68 -15.56
C PRO A 67 0.94 2.92 -16.70
N SER A 68 0.15 1.90 -17.04
CA SER A 68 -0.80 1.98 -18.16
C SER A 68 -1.77 3.16 -18.00
N ARG A 69 -2.37 3.63 -19.11
CA ARG A 69 -3.34 4.76 -19.07
C ARG A 69 -4.47 4.53 -18.06
N ARG A 70 -4.92 3.28 -17.91
CA ARG A 70 -5.95 2.88 -16.93
C ARG A 70 -5.47 3.11 -15.49
N PHE A 71 -4.22 2.76 -15.19
CA PHE A 71 -3.60 3.02 -13.89
C PHE A 71 -3.46 4.49 -13.58
N ARG A 72 -3.02 5.32 -14.54
CA ARG A 72 -2.83 6.76 -14.31
C ARG A 72 -4.11 7.45 -13.85
N LYS A 73 -5.28 7.06 -14.41
CA LYS A 73 -6.58 7.62 -14.01
C LYS A 73 -6.94 7.34 -12.55
N ARG A 74 -6.43 6.24 -11.97
CA ARG A 74 -6.72 5.81 -10.59
C ARG A 74 -5.43 5.66 -9.78
N SER A 75 -4.39 6.42 -10.11
CA SER A 75 -3.06 6.25 -9.52
C SER A 75 -3.09 6.41 -7.99
N GLN A 76 -3.86 7.36 -7.47
CA GLN A 76 -4.03 7.56 -6.03
C GLN A 76 -4.76 6.40 -5.33
N TYR A 77 -5.66 5.71 -6.02
CA TYR A 77 -6.31 4.50 -5.49
C TYR A 77 -5.31 3.34 -5.40
N HIS A 78 -4.49 3.14 -6.45
CA HIS A 78 -3.47 2.09 -6.45
C HIS A 78 -2.34 2.40 -5.47
N LEU A 79 -1.90 3.66 -5.35
CA LEU A 79 -0.96 4.10 -4.31
C LEU A 79 -1.49 3.80 -2.91
N ARG A 80 -2.79 4.03 -2.68
CA ARG A 80 -3.40 3.72 -1.38
C ARG A 80 -3.28 2.23 -1.05
N ASN A 81 -3.60 1.36 -2.01
CA ASN A 81 -3.52 -0.09 -1.78
C ASN A 81 -2.07 -0.55 -1.59
N LEU A 82 -1.12 0.00 -2.35
CA LEU A 82 0.31 -0.25 -2.14
C LEU A 82 0.77 0.17 -0.74
N LEU A 83 0.35 1.34 -0.26
CA LEU A 83 0.68 1.80 1.10
C LEU A 83 0.04 0.92 2.18
N ILE A 84 -1.17 0.39 1.95
CA ILE A 84 -1.79 -0.58 2.87
C ILE A 84 -0.95 -1.87 2.93
N ALA A 85 -0.47 -2.35 1.78
CA ALA A 85 0.40 -3.52 1.75
C ALA A 85 1.72 -3.29 2.51
N TYR A 86 2.37 -2.14 2.32
CA TYR A 86 3.57 -1.78 3.09
C TYR A 86 3.29 -1.72 4.61
N ASP A 87 2.20 -1.09 5.01
CA ASP A 87 1.77 -0.98 6.41
C ASP A 87 1.60 -2.37 7.05
N ASN A 88 0.80 -3.23 6.41
CA ASN A 88 0.55 -4.59 6.87
C ASN A 88 1.81 -5.47 6.84
N PHE A 89 2.67 -5.27 5.85
CA PHE A 89 3.93 -6.00 5.74
C PHE A 89 4.88 -5.62 6.87
N PHE A 90 5.01 -4.32 7.19
CA PHE A 90 5.84 -3.89 8.31
C PHE A 90 5.30 -4.34 9.66
N ASP A 91 3.97 -4.37 9.85
CA ASP A 91 3.38 -5.01 11.03
C ASP A 91 3.87 -6.46 11.19
N VAL A 92 3.71 -7.27 10.14
CA VAL A 92 4.06 -8.69 10.17
C VAL A 92 5.57 -8.89 10.35
N LEU A 93 6.41 -8.08 9.70
CA LEU A 93 7.86 -8.12 9.91
C LEU A 93 8.25 -7.74 11.34
N ARG A 94 7.55 -6.79 11.98
CA ARG A 94 7.77 -6.44 13.40
C ARG A 94 7.39 -7.59 14.31
N ASP A 95 6.24 -8.22 14.06
CA ASP A 95 5.76 -9.37 14.83
C ASP A 95 6.74 -10.56 14.73
N MET A 96 7.44 -10.71 13.59
CA MET A 96 8.49 -11.70 13.39
C MET A 96 9.90 -11.23 13.82
N GLY A 97 10.06 -10.00 14.31
CA GLY A 97 11.36 -9.45 14.70
C GLY A 97 12.34 -9.14 13.56
N GLN A 98 11.87 -9.07 12.31
CA GLN A 98 12.70 -8.91 11.10
C GLN A 98 13.07 -7.45 10.82
N GLN A 99 13.86 -6.84 11.71
CA GLN A 99 14.20 -5.41 11.65
C GLN A 99 15.08 -5.01 10.46
N THR A 100 15.92 -5.91 9.96
CA THR A 100 16.77 -5.64 8.80
C THR A 100 15.94 -5.50 7.52
N GLU A 101 14.93 -6.34 7.37
CA GLU A 101 14.00 -6.39 6.25
C GLU A 101 13.11 -5.16 6.27
N ILE A 102 12.65 -4.73 7.45
CA ILE A 102 11.93 -3.45 7.61
C ILE A 102 12.76 -2.30 7.03
N ARG A 103 14.04 -2.18 7.43
CA ARG A 103 14.93 -1.11 6.93
C ARG A 103 15.06 -1.14 5.41
N TYR A 104 15.32 -2.30 4.83
CA TYR A 104 15.43 -2.47 3.38
C TYR A 104 14.15 -2.01 2.64
N TRP A 105 12.99 -2.45 3.11
CA TRP A 105 11.72 -2.13 2.47
C TRP A 105 11.27 -0.69 2.73
N LEU A 106 11.65 -0.11 3.85
CA LEU A 106 11.43 1.29 4.16
C LEU A 106 12.18 2.20 3.20
N ASP A 107 13.43 1.87 2.85
CA ASP A 107 14.19 2.62 1.84
C ASP A 107 13.56 2.54 0.45
N LYS A 108 13.02 1.37 0.06
CA LYS A 108 12.24 1.24 -1.18
C LYS A 108 11.00 2.13 -1.17
N LEU A 109 10.28 2.17 -0.05
CA LEU A 109 9.10 3.00 0.12
C LEU A 109 9.46 4.51 0.07
N LYS A 110 10.57 4.94 0.68
CA LYS A 110 11.08 6.32 0.59
C LYS A 110 11.44 6.70 -0.85
N SER A 111 12.09 5.80 -1.59
CA SER A 111 12.39 6.01 -3.01
C SER A 111 11.12 6.22 -3.85
N LEU A 112 10.10 5.38 -3.62
CA LEU A 112 8.78 5.52 -4.25
C LEU A 112 8.14 6.89 -3.98
N TYR A 113 8.26 7.40 -2.77
CA TYR A 113 7.76 8.73 -2.42
C TYR A 113 8.47 9.83 -3.21
N LYS A 114 9.80 9.76 -3.34
CA LYS A 114 10.58 10.74 -4.10
C LYS A 114 10.27 10.72 -5.60
N SER A 115 9.95 9.55 -6.16
CA SER A 115 9.72 9.40 -7.61
C SER A 115 8.28 9.64 -8.05
N ARG A 116 7.33 9.78 -7.13
CA ARG A 116 5.89 9.88 -7.46
C ARG A 116 5.17 10.98 -6.70
N ARG A 117 4.13 11.51 -7.33
CA ARG A 117 3.23 12.48 -6.70
C ARG A 117 2.18 11.78 -5.83
N PHE A 118 2.20 12.07 -4.53
CA PHE A 118 1.21 11.60 -3.58
C PHE A 118 0.15 12.69 -3.36
N GLY A 119 -1.12 12.30 -3.32
CA GLY A 119 -2.18 13.18 -2.80
C GLY A 119 -2.08 13.26 -1.27
N ALA A 120 -2.59 14.34 -0.67
CA ALA A 120 -2.47 14.62 0.77
C ALA A 120 -2.84 13.43 1.68
N LYS A 121 -3.89 12.67 1.32
CA LYS A 121 -4.31 11.47 2.08
C LYS A 121 -3.27 10.35 2.06
N ASN A 122 -2.64 10.12 0.91
CA ASN A 122 -1.61 9.09 0.75
C ASN A 122 -0.28 9.56 1.34
N ALA A 123 0.07 10.85 1.20
CA ALA A 123 1.25 11.43 1.85
C ALA A 123 1.14 11.33 3.38
N TYR A 124 -0.04 11.61 3.96
CA TYR A 124 -0.25 11.44 5.40
C TYR A 124 -0.16 9.97 5.85
N ARG A 125 -0.65 9.03 5.04
CA ARG A 125 -0.49 7.59 5.34
C ARG A 125 0.99 7.19 5.31
N MET A 126 1.73 7.67 4.31
CA MET A 126 3.16 7.47 4.20
C MET A 126 3.91 8.02 5.43
N SER A 127 3.59 9.25 5.86
CA SER A 127 4.23 9.83 7.05
C SER A 127 3.97 9.01 8.32
N ARG A 128 2.76 8.44 8.47
CA ARG A 128 2.46 7.52 9.58
C ARG A 128 3.31 6.25 9.51
N ILE A 129 3.40 5.62 8.34
CA ILE A 129 4.23 4.41 8.15
C ILE A 129 5.69 4.70 8.49
N LEU A 130 6.24 5.82 8.01
CA LEU A 130 7.61 6.23 8.32
C LEU A 130 7.83 6.45 9.82
N GLN A 131 6.89 7.11 10.48
CA GLN A 131 6.95 7.36 11.92
C GLN A 131 6.94 6.06 12.74
N GLU A 132 6.03 5.13 12.42
CA GLU A 132 5.91 3.84 13.10
C GLU A 132 7.15 2.96 12.90
N ASN A 133 7.95 3.24 11.88
CA ASN A 133 9.20 2.54 11.58
C ASN A 133 10.44 3.41 11.86
N GLY A 134 10.34 4.37 12.79
CA GLY A 134 11.46 5.12 13.34
C GLY A 134 12.11 6.17 12.42
N SER A 135 11.55 6.44 11.25
CA SER A 135 12.09 7.42 10.28
C SER A 135 11.53 8.83 10.50
N LEU A 136 11.70 9.38 11.71
CA LEU A 136 11.13 10.69 12.08
C LEU A 136 11.65 11.85 11.22
N GLU A 137 12.91 11.82 10.81
CA GLU A 137 13.49 12.90 9.99
C GLU A 137 12.82 13.02 8.62
N ASP A 138 12.28 11.92 8.09
CA ASP A 138 11.54 11.94 6.84
C ASP A 138 10.06 12.36 7.05
N VAL A 139 9.54 12.31 8.27
CA VAL A 139 8.12 12.61 8.56
C VAL A 139 7.82 14.10 8.42
N ILE A 140 8.66 14.96 9.01
CA ILE A 140 8.41 16.42 9.05
C ILE A 140 8.24 17.01 7.65
N PRO A 141 9.16 16.79 6.69
CA PRO A 141 9.02 17.34 5.34
C PRO A 141 7.73 16.87 4.63
N LEU A 142 7.29 15.64 4.88
CA LEU A 142 6.02 15.13 4.34
C LEU A 142 4.81 15.88 4.90
N LEU A 143 4.80 16.15 6.21
CA LEU A 143 3.70 16.87 6.86
C LEU A 143 3.64 18.33 6.40
N GLU A 144 4.79 18.97 6.27
CA GLU A 144 4.91 20.34 5.78
C GLU A 144 4.43 20.46 4.32
N ASP A 145 4.81 19.53 3.45
CA ASP A 145 4.36 19.52 2.04
C ASP A 145 2.84 19.40 1.91
N ILE A 146 2.19 18.57 2.76
CA ILE A 146 0.72 18.46 2.80
C ILE A 146 0.07 19.81 3.14
N ILE A 147 0.61 20.52 4.14
CA ILE A 147 0.08 21.81 4.60
C ILE A 147 0.34 22.89 3.55
N ALA A 148 1.56 22.96 3.01
CA ALA A 148 1.96 23.92 1.99
C ALA A 148 1.13 23.75 0.71
N SER A 149 0.97 22.52 0.23
CA SER A 149 0.14 22.21 -0.93
C SER A 149 -1.31 22.67 -0.75
N GLN A 150 -1.89 22.49 0.45
CA GLN A 150 -3.26 22.95 0.74
C GLN A 150 -3.36 24.48 0.75
N ARG A 151 -2.34 25.20 1.25
CA ARG A 151 -2.29 26.66 1.24
C ARG A 151 -2.16 27.21 -0.18
N MET A 152 -1.32 26.58 -1.00
CA MET A 152 -1.09 26.99 -2.39
C MET A 152 -2.32 26.71 -3.28
N GLN A 153 -2.97 25.57 -3.07
CA GLN A 153 -4.17 25.19 -3.80
C GLN A 153 -5.16 24.51 -2.85
N TYR A 154 -6.15 25.28 -2.39
CA TYR A 154 -7.16 24.75 -1.49
C TYR A 154 -8.00 23.66 -2.15
N ILE A 155 -7.99 22.47 -1.56
CA ILE A 155 -8.80 21.32 -1.97
C ILE A 155 -9.63 20.88 -0.76
N PRO A 156 -10.96 21.12 -0.73
CA PRO A 156 -11.81 20.81 0.43
C PRO A 156 -11.70 19.36 0.91
N TYR A 157 -11.56 18.42 -0.03
CA TYR A 157 -11.48 16.99 0.25
C TYR A 157 -10.20 16.55 0.99
N ASN A 158 -9.23 17.45 1.18
CA ASN A 158 -7.98 17.22 1.90
C ASN A 158 -8.00 17.73 3.35
N ASN A 159 -9.01 18.49 3.77
CA ASN A 159 -9.05 19.16 5.08
C ASN A 159 -8.73 18.19 6.25
N LYS A 160 -9.30 16.99 6.22
CA LYS A 160 -9.04 15.97 7.26
C LYS A 160 -7.57 15.51 7.30
N ALA A 161 -6.92 15.35 6.15
CA ALA A 161 -5.50 14.98 6.09
C ALA A 161 -4.61 16.13 6.59
N VAL A 162 -4.96 17.37 6.22
CA VAL A 162 -4.22 18.57 6.62
C VAL A 162 -4.31 18.82 8.12
N LEU A 163 -5.51 18.73 8.71
CA LEU A 163 -5.68 18.87 10.17
C LEU A 163 -4.86 17.83 10.95
N ARG A 164 -4.85 16.58 10.47
CA ARG A 164 -4.03 15.52 11.05
C ARG A 164 -2.53 15.78 10.89
N ALA A 165 -2.11 16.35 9.76
CA ALA A 165 -0.72 16.71 9.53
C ALA A 165 -0.27 17.83 10.48
N VAL A 166 -1.08 18.88 10.63
CA VAL A 166 -0.83 19.97 11.59
C VAL A 166 -0.72 19.44 13.01
N SER A 167 -1.72 18.70 13.47
CA SER A 167 -1.72 18.11 14.83
C SER A 167 -0.48 17.25 15.06
N ARG A 168 -0.10 16.40 14.09
CA ARG A 168 1.09 15.56 14.24
C ARG A 168 2.39 16.37 14.24
N LEU A 169 2.48 17.43 13.45
CA LEU A 169 3.65 18.29 13.43
C LEU A 169 3.82 19.00 14.78
N MET A 170 2.73 19.48 15.37
CA MET A 170 2.72 20.04 16.74
C MET A 170 3.22 19.01 17.76
N ASP A 171 2.66 17.78 17.76
CA ASP A 171 3.10 16.71 18.68
C ASP A 171 4.61 16.44 18.58
N ILE A 172 5.18 16.51 17.38
CA ILE A 172 6.62 16.28 17.15
C ILE A 172 7.44 17.45 17.71
N HIS A 173 7.02 18.69 17.49
CA HIS A 173 7.72 19.85 18.01
C HIS A 173 7.66 19.93 19.54
N ASP A 174 6.50 19.64 20.15
CA ASP A 174 6.35 19.63 21.60
C ASP A 174 7.31 18.62 22.23
N LYS A 175 7.36 17.39 21.69
CA LYS A 175 8.28 16.35 22.17
C LYS A 175 9.75 16.72 21.98
N ARG A 176 10.11 17.40 20.88
CA ARG A 176 11.48 17.88 20.65
C ARG A 176 11.84 19.00 21.64
N GLY A 177 10.93 19.95 21.88
CA GLY A 177 11.09 21.02 22.87
C GLY A 177 11.31 20.49 24.29
N ASP A 178 10.53 19.49 24.70
CA ASP A 178 10.68 18.81 26.00
C ASP A 178 12.02 18.06 26.12
N SER A 179 12.53 17.50 25.01
CA SER A 179 13.81 16.79 25.00
C SER A 179 15.02 17.73 25.11
N THR A 180 14.94 18.95 24.55
CA THR A 180 15.95 19.99 24.77
C THR A 180 15.91 20.58 26.18
N GLY A 181 14.75 20.56 26.85
CA GLY A 181 14.63 20.98 28.26
C GLY A 181 15.17 19.96 29.28
N LYS A 182 15.28 18.68 28.90
CA LYS A 182 15.81 17.60 29.77
C LYS A 182 17.31 17.32 29.61
N ALA A 183 17.98 17.95 28.65
CA ALA A 183 19.42 17.81 28.43
C ALA A 183 20.28 18.84 29.21
N GLN A 184 19.71 19.55 30.17
CA GLN A 184 20.38 20.60 30.97
C GLN A 184 20.22 20.43 32.50
N LEU A 185 20.10 19.19 32.99
CA LEU A 185 20.21 18.86 34.42
C LEU A 185 21.15 17.68 34.61
#